data_AF-A0A259BBF8-F1
#
_entry.id   AF-A0A259BBF8-F1
#
_cell.length_a   1.000
_cell.length_b   1.000
_cell.length_c   1.000
_cell.angle_alpha   90.00
_cell.angle_beta   90.00
_cell.angle_gamma   90.00
#
_symmetry.space_group_name_H-M   'P 1'
#
loop_
_entity.id
_entity.type
_entity.pdbx_description
1 polymer ?
#
loop_
_entity_poly.entity_id
_entity_poly.type
_entity_poly.pdbx_seq_one_letter_code
_entity_poly.pdbx_strand_id
1 'polypeptide(L)'
;AVLFWNLVGAGLFGFLINPPIALYYMQGLNTTANHGHAALFGVYGMLGLGLTLYCMRGLTDVTRWNLKWIRISFWSLNIGLGMMTFLSLLPQGILQTYASIEHGYAYARSAEFIHSPIMQALVWARVPGDVVFAFGVFAFAWFMVQAFMHGRKPTPETVAIPKPAL
;
A
#
# COMPACT_ATOMS: atom_id res chain seq x y z
N ALA A 1 3.28 -10.99 2.15
CA ALA A 1 3.25 -9.54 1.88
C ALA A 1 3.46 -8.73 3.16
N VAL A 2 2.57 -8.76 4.14
CA VAL A 2 2.66 -7.93 5.37
C VAL A 2 4.02 -8.05 6.07
N LEU A 3 4.48 -9.26 6.38
CA LEU A 3 5.77 -9.46 7.06
C LEU A 3 6.96 -8.92 6.25
N PHE A 4 6.91 -9.08 4.93
CA PHE A 4 7.92 -8.54 4.03
C PHE A 4 7.92 -7.01 4.07
N TRP A 5 6.76 -6.36 3.93
CA TRP A 5 6.65 -4.91 4.01
C TRP A 5 6.88 -4.34 5.41
N ASN A 6 6.68 -5.14 6.45
CA ASN A 6 7.05 -4.77 7.81
C ASN A 6 8.58 -4.75 7.96
N LEU A 7 9.27 -5.74 7.41
CA LEU A 7 10.73 -5.75 7.40
C LEU A 7 11.29 -4.62 6.51
N VAL A 8 10.79 -4.48 5.28
CA VAL A 8 11.36 -3.56 4.28
C VAL A 8 10.83 -2.13 4.46
N GLY A 9 9.51 -1.97 4.50
CA GLY A 9 8.86 -0.66 4.61
C GLY A 9 9.04 -0.04 5.98
N ALA A 10 8.62 -0.74 7.04
CA ALA A 10 8.72 -0.21 8.39
C ALA A 10 10.15 -0.34 8.97
N GLY A 11 10.75 -1.51 8.86
CA GLY A 11 12.09 -1.79 9.41
C GLY A 11 13.21 -1.07 8.66
N LEU A 12 13.50 -1.48 7.42
CA LEU A 12 14.64 -0.99 6.66
C LEU A 12 14.50 0.49 6.29
N PHE A 13 13.40 0.90 5.64
CA PHE A 13 13.23 2.31 5.25
C PHE A 13 12.91 3.22 6.43
N GLY A 14 12.30 2.72 7.51
CA GLY A 14 12.12 3.50 8.73
C GLY A 14 13.45 3.72 9.45
N PHE A 15 14.27 2.68 9.56
CA PHE A 15 15.61 2.80 10.12
C PHE A 15 16.53 3.67 9.26
N LEU A 16 16.34 3.72 7.93
CA LEU A 16 17.12 4.60 7.05
C LEU A 16 17.00 6.09 7.44
N ILE A 17 15.82 6.54 7.89
CA ILE A 17 15.54 7.97 8.16
C ILE A 17 15.57 8.34 9.65
N ASN A 18 15.76 7.36 10.54
CA ASN A 18 15.59 7.53 11.99
C ASN A 18 16.88 7.95 12.76
N PRO A 19 18.09 7.44 12.44
CA PRO A 19 19.31 7.86 13.13
C PRO A 19 19.46 9.37 13.13
N PRO A 20 19.83 10.02 14.26
CA PRO A 20 19.83 11.48 14.37
C PRO A 20 20.65 12.18 13.26
N ILE A 21 21.79 11.60 12.88
CA ILE A 21 22.62 12.13 11.80
C ILE A 21 21.95 12.01 10.43
N ALA A 22 21.23 10.92 10.17
CA ALA A 22 20.48 10.74 8.94
C ALA A 22 19.28 11.70 8.92
N LEU A 23 18.53 11.79 10.02
CA LEU A 23 17.37 12.66 10.16
C LEU A 23 17.73 14.13 9.88
N TYR A 24 18.87 14.60 10.38
CA TYR A 24 19.35 15.97 10.14
C TYR A 24 19.41 16.35 8.64
N TYR A 25 19.84 15.41 7.77
CA TYR A 25 19.93 15.66 6.32
C TYR A 25 18.70 15.19 5.53
N MET A 26 17.93 14.24 6.06
CA MET A 26 16.89 13.50 5.31
C MET A 26 15.46 13.88 5.69
N GLN A 27 15.27 14.65 6.76
CA GLN A 27 13.94 15.02 7.25
C GLN A 27 13.15 15.76 6.17
N GLY A 28 11.93 15.30 5.90
CA GLY A 28 11.03 15.98 4.95
C GLY A 28 11.40 15.81 3.46
N LEU A 29 12.31 14.88 3.14
CA LEU A 29 12.63 14.49 1.77
C LEU A 29 11.76 13.31 1.30
N ASN A 30 11.87 12.93 0.02
CA ASN A 30 11.12 11.82 -0.56
C ASN A 30 11.43 10.45 0.08
N THR A 31 12.52 10.32 0.84
CA THR A 31 12.79 9.13 1.67
C THR A 31 11.75 8.94 2.77
N THR A 32 11.22 10.02 3.36
CA THR A 32 10.11 9.95 4.31
C THR A 32 8.84 9.46 3.62
N ALA A 33 8.54 9.95 2.41
CA ALA A 33 7.39 9.48 1.64
C ALA A 33 7.55 8.02 1.20
N ASN A 34 8.76 7.59 0.84
CA ASN A 34 9.10 6.21 0.51
C ASN A 34 8.79 5.26 1.67
N HIS A 35 9.33 5.57 2.86
CA HIS A 35 9.04 4.84 4.09
C HIS A 35 7.53 4.86 4.38
N GLY A 36 6.90 6.03 4.31
CA GLY A 36 5.49 6.22 4.61
C GLY A 36 4.58 5.32 3.76
N HIS A 37 4.75 5.30 2.43
CA HIS A 37 3.93 4.44 1.56
C HIS A 37 4.20 2.95 1.81
N ALA A 38 5.48 2.57 1.91
CA ALA A 38 5.89 1.18 2.12
C ALA A 38 5.38 0.62 3.46
N ALA A 39 5.45 1.41 4.54
CA ALA A 39 4.99 1.02 5.87
C ALA A 39 3.47 1.13 6.00
N LEU A 40 2.87 2.27 5.66
CA LEU A 40 1.43 2.50 5.82
C LEU A 40 0.63 1.51 4.97
N PHE A 41 0.89 1.44 3.67
CA PHE A 41 0.10 0.57 2.82
C PHE A 41 0.58 -0.88 2.88
N GLY A 42 1.89 -1.11 2.85
CA GLY A 42 2.46 -2.45 2.84
C GLY A 42 2.19 -3.24 4.14
N VAL A 43 2.10 -2.56 5.29
CA VAL A 43 1.76 -3.18 6.57
C VAL A 43 0.28 -2.97 6.90
N TYR A 44 -0.12 -1.74 7.23
CA TYR A 44 -1.48 -1.48 7.73
C TYR A 44 -2.55 -1.64 6.66
N GLY A 45 -2.30 -1.19 5.43
CA GLY A 45 -3.22 -1.36 4.31
C GLY A 45 -3.47 -2.85 4.01
N MET A 46 -2.41 -3.64 3.86
CA MET A 46 -2.52 -5.08 3.61
C MET A 46 -3.16 -5.85 4.78
N LEU A 47 -2.86 -5.48 6.04
CA LEU A 47 -3.54 -6.04 7.21
C LEU A 47 -5.03 -5.67 7.21
N GLY A 48 -5.38 -4.42 6.89
CA GLY A 48 -6.76 -3.96 6.79
C GLY A 48 -7.55 -4.71 5.71
N LEU A 49 -6.96 -4.94 4.53
CA LEU A 49 -7.57 -5.75 3.47
C LEU A 49 -7.76 -7.21 3.93
N GLY A 50 -6.76 -7.78 4.61
CA GLY A 50 -6.85 -9.14 5.19
C GLY A 50 -7.96 -9.27 6.23
N LEU A 51 -8.07 -8.30 7.15
CA LEU A 51 -9.13 -8.25 8.14
C LEU A 51 -10.51 -8.07 7.49
N THR A 52 -10.61 -7.21 6.48
CA THR A 52 -11.84 -7.02 5.70
C THR A 52 -12.31 -8.33 5.08
N LEU A 53 -11.40 -9.06 4.42
CA LEU A 53 -11.72 -10.38 3.87
C LEU A 53 -12.10 -11.39 4.96
N TYR A 54 -11.47 -11.33 6.13
CA TYR A 54 -11.83 -12.19 7.25
C TYR A 54 -13.26 -11.92 7.74
N CYS A 55 -13.62 -10.66 7.98
CA CYS A 55 -14.98 -10.28 8.37
C CYS A 55 -16.02 -10.65 7.30
N MET A 56 -15.66 -10.47 6.02
CA MET A 56 -16.52 -10.81 4.88
C MET A 56 -16.90 -12.28 4.81
N ARG A 57 -16.06 -13.20 5.31
CA ARG A 57 -16.39 -14.64 5.37
C ARG A 57 -17.61 -14.92 6.25
N GLY A 58 -17.86 -14.10 7.27
CA GLY A 58 -19.06 -14.22 8.12
C GLY A 58 -20.32 -13.61 7.49
N LEU A 59 -20.15 -12.67 6.54
CA LEU A 59 -21.24 -11.86 5.97
C LEU A 59 -21.71 -12.33 4.59
N THR A 60 -20.89 -13.10 3.87
CA THR A 60 -21.15 -13.50 2.47
C THR A 60 -20.95 -14.99 2.24
N ASP A 61 -21.43 -15.50 1.10
CA ASP A 61 -21.24 -16.90 0.71
C ASP A 61 -19.85 -17.10 0.09
N VAL A 62 -18.92 -17.64 0.89
CA VAL A 62 -17.52 -17.89 0.50
C VAL A 62 -17.42 -18.86 -0.68
N THR A 63 -18.38 -19.75 -0.89
CA THR A 63 -18.35 -20.71 -2.01
C THR A 63 -18.49 -20.04 -3.37
N ARG A 64 -19.03 -18.82 -3.40
CA ARG A 64 -19.27 -18.03 -4.61
C ARG A 64 -18.21 -16.97 -4.85
N TRP A 65 -17.19 -16.89 -3.99
CA TRP A 65 -16.15 -15.88 -4.12
C TRP A 65 -15.32 -16.10 -5.37
N ASN A 66 -15.21 -15.04 -6.17
CA ASN A 66 -14.33 -15.05 -7.33
C ASN A 66 -12.88 -14.76 -6.91
N LEU A 67 -12.14 -15.84 -6.60
CA LEU A 67 -10.74 -15.78 -6.17
C LEU A 67 -9.80 -15.13 -7.20
N LYS A 68 -10.18 -15.07 -8.48
CA LYS A 68 -9.39 -14.42 -9.53
C LYS A 68 -9.20 -12.94 -9.23
N TRP A 69 -10.26 -12.23 -8.84
CA TRP A 69 -10.19 -10.80 -8.53
C TRP A 69 -9.37 -10.50 -7.28
N ILE A 70 -9.47 -11.35 -6.26
CA ILE A 70 -8.63 -11.25 -5.05
C ILE A 70 -7.15 -11.44 -5.40
N ARG A 71 -6.83 -12.46 -6.22
CA ARG A 71 -5.44 -12.72 -6.65
C ARG A 71 -4.88 -11.56 -7.47
N ILE A 72 -5.66 -11.03 -8.42
CA ILE A 72 -5.27 -9.85 -9.22
C ILE A 72 -4.99 -8.68 -8.29
N SER A 73 -5.94 -8.36 -7.40
CA SER A 73 -5.78 -7.26 -6.44
C SER A 73 -4.52 -7.42 -5.61
N PHE A 74 -4.29 -8.59 -5.02
CA PHE A 74 -3.12 -8.86 -4.19
C PHE A 74 -1.81 -8.58 -4.93
N TRP A 75 -1.65 -9.12 -6.14
CA TRP A 75 -0.43 -8.94 -6.91
C TRP A 75 -0.27 -7.51 -7.42
N SER A 76 -1.31 -6.92 -7.99
CA SER A 76 -1.30 -5.54 -8.49
C SER A 76 -0.98 -4.53 -7.38
N LEU A 77 -1.54 -4.69 -6.19
CA LEU A 77 -1.25 -3.81 -5.04
C LEU A 77 0.20 -3.94 -4.56
N ASN A 78 0.77 -5.15 -4.49
CA ASN A 78 2.15 -5.34 -4.06
C ASN A 78 3.17 -4.89 -5.10
N ILE A 79 2.94 -5.22 -6.38
CA ILE A 79 3.81 -4.80 -7.49
C ILE A 79 3.72 -3.29 -7.68
N GLY A 80 2.51 -2.71 -7.65
CA GLY A 80 2.29 -1.27 -7.71
C GLY A 80 3.05 -0.54 -6.60
N LEU A 81 2.91 -0.98 -5.35
CA LEU A 81 3.64 -0.40 -4.21
C LEU A 81 5.16 -0.51 -4.42
N GLY A 82 5.66 -1.67 -4.83
CA GLY A 82 7.08 -1.87 -5.14
C GLY A 82 7.58 -0.94 -6.24
N MET A 83 6.84 -0.78 -7.32
CA MET A 83 7.21 0.13 -8.40
C MET A 83 7.26 1.58 -7.92
N MET A 84 6.26 2.04 -7.16
CA MET A 84 6.24 3.40 -6.62
C MET A 84 7.44 3.68 -5.71
N THR A 85 7.80 2.70 -4.86
CA THR A 85 8.93 2.84 -3.93
C THR A 85 10.26 2.80 -4.66
N PHE A 86 10.49 1.81 -5.52
CA PHE A 86 11.82 1.55 -6.08
C PHE A 86 12.11 2.31 -7.39
N LEU A 87 11.11 2.62 -8.21
CA LEU A 87 11.32 3.35 -9.47
C LEU A 87 11.38 4.87 -9.28
N SER A 88 10.76 5.39 -8.20
CA SER A 88 10.58 6.83 -8.02
C SER A 88 11.00 7.31 -6.64
N LEU A 89 10.26 6.96 -5.58
CA LEU A 89 10.41 7.59 -4.27
C LEU A 89 11.78 7.38 -3.64
N LEU A 90 12.32 6.16 -3.71
CA LEU A 90 13.64 5.85 -3.18
C LEU A 90 14.77 6.55 -3.96
N PRO A 91 14.87 6.43 -5.30
CA PRO A 91 15.85 7.20 -6.08
C PRO A 91 15.78 8.71 -5.85
N GLN A 92 14.56 9.29 -5.83
CA GLN A 92 14.37 10.71 -5.56
C GLN A 92 14.87 11.09 -4.18
N GLY A 93 14.55 10.28 -3.17
CA GLY A 93 14.99 10.50 -1.80
C GLY A 93 16.51 10.43 -1.66
N ILE A 94 17.18 9.49 -2.33
CA ILE A 94 18.64 9.37 -2.32
C ILE A 94 19.28 10.60 -2.97
N LEU A 95 18.80 11.03 -4.14
CA LEU A 95 19.32 12.22 -4.82
C LEU A 95 19.12 13.49 -3.98
N GLN A 96 17.95 13.67 -3.36
CA GLN A 96 17.70 14.78 -2.46
C GLN A 96 18.60 14.74 -1.22
N THR A 97 18.85 13.55 -0.68
CA THR A 97 19.75 13.37 0.49
C THR A 97 21.17 13.75 0.12
N TYR A 98 21.65 13.30 -1.03
CA TYR A 98 22.97 13.66 -1.53
C TYR A 98 23.11 15.18 -1.72
N ALA A 99 22.13 15.83 -2.35
CA ALA A 99 22.10 17.28 -2.51
C ALA A 99 22.01 18.03 -1.16
N SER A 100 21.32 17.47 -0.18
CA SER A 100 21.20 18.04 1.18
C SER A 100 22.55 18.02 1.92
N ILE A 101 23.34 16.97 1.73
CA ILE A 101 24.67 16.82 2.33
C ILE A 101 25.69 17.74 1.63
N GLU A 102 25.68 17.79 0.29
CA GLU A 102 26.71 18.50 -0.48
C GLU A 102 26.46 20.01 -0.57
N HIS A 103 25.21 20.43 -0.77
CA HIS A 103 24.85 21.83 -1.04
C HIS A 103 23.93 22.44 0.03
N GLY A 104 23.58 21.67 1.06
CA GLY A 104 22.69 22.09 2.14
C GLY A 104 21.21 21.81 1.87
N TYR A 105 20.45 21.73 2.95
CA TYR A 105 19.03 21.35 2.92
C TYR A 105 18.15 22.29 2.07
N ALA A 106 18.46 23.60 2.08
CA ALA A 106 17.72 24.59 1.30
C ALA A 106 17.82 24.31 -0.22
N TYR A 107 18.99 23.87 -0.69
CA TYR A 107 19.18 23.53 -2.10
C TYR A 107 18.44 22.24 -2.49
N ALA A 108 18.48 21.20 -1.65
CA ALA A 108 17.74 19.96 -1.89
C ALA A 108 16.22 20.13 -2.01
N ARG A 109 15.69 21.23 -1.45
CA ARG A 109 14.28 21.63 -1.49
C ARG A 109 13.98 22.77 -2.46
N SER A 110 15.00 23.26 -3.18
CA SER A 110 14.85 24.37 -4.12
C SER A 110 14.03 23.96 -5.34
N ALA A 111 13.41 24.94 -5.98
CA ALA A 111 12.69 24.75 -7.24
C ALA A 111 13.64 24.25 -8.36
N GLU A 112 14.88 24.74 -8.37
CA GLU A 112 15.91 24.33 -9.33
C GLU A 112 16.18 22.82 -9.25
N PHE A 113 16.39 22.29 -8.04
CA PHE A 113 16.62 20.87 -7.85
C PHE A 113 15.37 20.02 -8.13
N ILE A 114 14.21 20.41 -7.57
CA ILE A 114 12.95 19.65 -7.69
C ILE A 114 12.47 19.59 -9.15
N HIS A 115 12.63 20.67 -9.92
CA HIS A 115 12.24 20.72 -11.32
C HIS A 115 13.37 20.35 -12.29
N SER A 116 14.51 19.87 -11.79
CA SER A 116 15.59 19.37 -12.63
C SER A 116 15.11 18.22 -13.54
N PRO A 117 15.73 18.02 -14.72
CA PRO A 117 15.31 16.98 -15.65
C PRO A 117 15.28 15.58 -15.04
N ILE A 118 16.25 15.26 -14.15
CA ILE A 118 16.32 13.96 -13.48
C ILE A 118 15.18 13.77 -12.47
N MET A 119 14.84 14.79 -11.68
CA MET A 119 13.76 14.70 -10.70
C MET A 119 12.41 14.58 -11.41
N GLN A 120 12.19 15.31 -12.50
CA GLN A 120 11.00 15.18 -13.34
C GLN A 120 10.88 13.78 -13.95
N ALA A 121 11.98 13.23 -14.50
CA ALA A 121 11.99 11.87 -15.03
C ALA A 121 11.57 10.84 -13.97
N LEU A 122 12.06 10.99 -12.73
CA LEU A 122 11.68 10.11 -11.62
C LEU A 122 10.23 10.31 -11.16
N VAL A 123 9.67 11.53 -11.26
CA VAL A 123 8.24 11.74 -11.01
C VAL A 123 7.41 10.96 -12.03
N TRP A 124 7.76 11.02 -13.30
CA TRP A 124 7.07 10.28 -14.36
C TRP A 124 7.27 8.77 -14.27
N ALA A 125 8.45 8.31 -13.82
CA ALA A 125 8.72 6.90 -13.54
C ALA A 125 7.80 6.32 -12.45
N ARG A 126 7.16 7.17 -11.64
CA ARG A 126 6.16 6.75 -10.63
C ARG A 126 4.84 6.31 -11.24
N VAL A 127 4.41 7.00 -12.31
CA VAL A 127 3.05 6.88 -12.88
C VAL A 127 2.70 5.42 -13.25
N PRO A 128 3.58 4.61 -13.86
CA PRO A 128 3.29 3.20 -14.10
C PRO A 128 2.98 2.41 -12.82
N GLY A 129 3.70 2.69 -11.74
CA GLY A 129 3.46 2.10 -10.42
C GLY A 129 2.09 2.47 -9.87
N ASP A 130 1.75 3.77 -9.93
CA ASP A 130 0.47 4.30 -9.47
C ASP A 130 -0.71 3.67 -10.26
N VAL A 131 -0.57 3.49 -11.57
CA VAL A 131 -1.60 2.87 -12.43
C VAL A 131 -1.82 1.40 -12.07
N VAL A 132 -0.75 0.62 -11.90
CA VAL A 132 -0.86 -0.80 -11.52
C VAL A 132 -1.46 -0.94 -10.12
N PHE A 133 -1.09 -0.05 -9.21
CA PHE A 133 -1.67 0.00 -7.87
C PHE A 133 -3.17 0.30 -7.91
N ALA A 134 -3.57 1.33 -8.65
CA ALA A 134 -4.97 1.72 -8.81
C ALA A 134 -5.82 0.58 -9.38
N PHE A 135 -5.30 -0.14 -10.39
CA PHE A 135 -5.97 -1.33 -10.92
C PHE A 135 -6.21 -2.40 -9.85
N GLY A 136 -5.25 -2.60 -8.94
CA GLY A 136 -5.39 -3.51 -7.80
C GLY A 136 -6.49 -3.08 -6.81
N VAL A 137 -6.64 -1.78 -6.58
CA VAL A 137 -7.72 -1.21 -5.76
C VAL A 137 -9.08 -1.45 -6.43
N PHE A 138 -9.21 -1.16 -7.73
CA PHE A 138 -10.45 -1.39 -8.46
C PHE A 138 -10.84 -2.88 -8.52
N ALA A 139 -9.86 -3.77 -8.71
CA ALA A 139 -10.10 -5.21 -8.67
C ALA A 139 -10.63 -5.68 -7.30
N PHE A 140 -10.12 -5.11 -6.20
CA PHE A 140 -10.63 -5.39 -4.85
C PHE A 140 -12.05 -4.87 -4.65
N ALA A 141 -12.30 -3.62 -5.04
CA ALA A 141 -13.62 -3.01 -4.92
C ALA A 141 -14.67 -3.78 -5.73
N TRP A 142 -14.32 -4.20 -6.95
CA TRP A 142 -15.17 -5.05 -7.77
C TRP A 142 -15.46 -6.41 -7.12
N PHE A 143 -14.43 -7.05 -6.54
CA PHE A 143 -14.63 -8.27 -5.76
C PHE A 143 -15.61 -8.05 -4.61
N MET A 144 -15.48 -6.95 -3.86
CA MET A 144 -16.37 -6.64 -2.74
C MET A 144 -17.82 -6.48 -3.19
N VAL A 145 -18.07 -5.76 -4.29
CA VAL A 145 -19.41 -5.62 -4.87
C VAL A 145 -19.98 -6.98 -5.25
N GLN A 146 -19.20 -7.82 -5.95
CA GLN A 146 -19.66 -9.16 -6.32
C GLN A 146 -19.94 -10.04 -5.09
N ALA A 147 -19.11 -9.97 -4.05
CA ALA A 147 -19.30 -10.78 -2.84
C ALA A 147 -20.64 -10.46 -2.14
N PHE A 148 -21.06 -9.20 -2.14
CA PHE A 148 -22.35 -8.79 -1.56
C PHE A 148 -23.55 -9.05 -2.48
N MET A 149 -23.41 -8.89 -3.80
CA MET A 149 -24.50 -9.17 -4.74
C MET A 149 -24.92 -10.64 -4.77
N HIS A 150 -23.98 -11.55 -4.52
CA HIS A 150 -24.24 -12.99 -4.46
C HIS A 150 -24.61 -13.48 -3.05
N GLY A 151 -25.19 -12.60 -2.23
CA GLY A 151 -25.51 -12.79 -0.82
C GLY A 151 -26.11 -14.15 -0.45
N ARG A 152 -25.84 -14.55 0.79
CA ARG A 152 -26.20 -15.85 1.36
C ARG A 152 -27.72 -16.08 1.28
N LYS A 153 -28.18 -17.20 0.72
CA LYS A 153 -29.55 -17.66 0.95
C LYS A 153 -29.65 -18.09 2.42
N PRO A 154 -30.68 -17.70 3.18
CA PRO A 154 -30.83 -18.15 4.57
C PRO A 154 -30.88 -19.68 4.58
N THR A 155 -29.97 -20.29 5.34
CA THR A 155 -30.00 -21.73 5.61
C THR A 155 -31.21 -22.01 6.52
N PRO A 156 -32.02 -23.06 6.30
CA PRO A 156 -33.24 -23.32 7.08
C PRO A 156 -33.05 -23.52 8.60
N GLU A 157 -31.82 -23.64 9.08
CA GLU A 157 -31.49 -23.90 10.49
C GLU A 157 -31.86 -22.78 11.47
N THR A 158 -32.22 -21.57 10.99
CA THR A 158 -32.74 -20.52 11.87
C THR A 158 -34.24 -20.63 12.18
N VAL A 159 -34.95 -21.65 11.68
CA VAL A 159 -36.42 -21.81 11.87
C VAL A 159 -36.80 -22.83 12.97
N ALA A 160 -35.86 -23.60 13.51
CA ALA A 160 -36.21 -24.66 14.48
C ALA A 160 -35.55 -24.47 15.85
N ILE A 161 -35.98 -23.44 16.59
CA ILE A 161 -36.01 -23.56 18.06
C ILE A 161 -37.48 -23.79 18.42
N PRO A 162 -37.92 -25.03 18.67
CA PRO A 162 -39.25 -25.27 19.20
C PRO A 162 -39.35 -24.52 20.53
N LYS A 163 -40.35 -23.63 20.65
CA LYS A 163 -40.72 -23.07 21.95
C LYS A 163 -41.02 -24.24 22.88
N PRO A 164 -40.45 -24.27 24.11
CA PRO A 164 -40.87 -25.27 25.08
C PRO A 164 -42.38 -25.10 25.31
N ALA A 165 -43.13 -26.19 25.13
CA ALA A 165 -44.52 -26.25 25.54
C ALA A 165 -44.56 -26.06 27.06
N LEU A 166 -45.49 -25.19 27.51
CA LEU A 166 -45.81 -24.91 28.91
C LEU A 166 -45.97 -26.18 29.74
#